data_AF-K9D4C1-F1
#
_entry.id   AF-K9D4C1-F1
#
_cell.length_a   1.000
_cell.length_b   1.000
_cell.length_c   1.000
_cell.angle_alpha   90.00
_cell.angle_beta   90.00
_cell.angle_gamma   90.00
#
_symmetry.space_group_name_H-M   'P 1'
#
loop_
_entity.id
_entity.type
_entity.pdbx_description
1 polymer ?
#
loop_
_entity_poly.entity_id
_entity_poly.type
_entity_poly.pdbx_seq_one_letter_code
_entity_poly.pdbx_strand_id
1 'polypeptide(L)'
;TDAGAGTITLTMQDGKEVKINGLQDKYVTGASLDGNKLTITRNDDQKFEVDNIATTADIVGENSKVNLKFTGDDTTEDGTITKINGATLNILGGTTEFTTANNIGVVKDGDALRVKLAKDINMGNGSVTFANAKDATGNTLVQGQDGKWYSDLTDATYDATNNVYTKADGNT
;
A
#
# COMPACT_ATOMS: atom_id res chain seq x y z
N THR A 1 54.86 9.81 -15.62
CA THR A 1 54.03 8.79 -14.94
C THR A 1 54.67 7.45 -15.21
N ASP A 2 54.91 6.66 -14.17
CA ASP A 2 55.40 5.29 -14.31
C ASP A 2 54.28 4.43 -14.91
N ALA A 3 54.44 3.98 -16.16
CA ALA A 3 53.45 3.13 -16.82
C ALA A 3 53.39 1.69 -16.25
N GLY A 4 54.11 1.42 -15.16
CA GLY A 4 54.11 0.14 -14.48
C GLY A 4 54.68 -0.98 -15.34
N ALA A 5 55.68 -0.66 -16.16
CA ALA A 5 56.35 -1.58 -17.07
C ALA A 5 57.85 -1.59 -16.76
N GLY A 6 58.40 -2.77 -16.48
CA GLY A 6 59.80 -2.99 -16.19
C GLY A 6 60.49 -3.86 -17.26
N THR A 7 61.82 -3.75 -17.33
CA THR A 7 62.66 -4.66 -18.12
C THR A 7 63.87 -5.09 -17.30
N ILE A 8 64.28 -6.34 -17.47
CA ILE A 8 65.56 -6.85 -16.97
C ILE A 8 66.43 -7.21 -18.17
N THR A 9 67.64 -6.67 -18.20
CA THR A 9 68.66 -7.05 -19.18
C THR A 9 69.70 -7.91 -18.49
N LEU A 10 69.91 -9.12 -18.99
CA LEU A 10 70.97 -10.03 -18.54
C LEU A 10 72.11 -9.98 -19.56
N THR A 11 73.31 -9.64 -19.12
CA THR A 11 74.52 -9.72 -19.94
C THR A 11 75.20 -11.06 -19.69
N MET A 12 75.33 -11.87 -20.74
CA MET A 12 76.01 -13.15 -20.68
C MET A 12 77.54 -12.97 -20.69
N GLN A 13 78.29 -14.02 -20.32
CA GLN A 13 79.76 -13.97 -20.31
C GLN A 13 80.37 -13.70 -21.69
N ASP A 14 79.67 -14.04 -22.78
CA ASP A 14 80.06 -13.75 -24.16
C ASP A 14 79.67 -12.33 -24.63
N GLY A 15 79.14 -11.50 -23.73
CA GLY A 15 78.72 -10.13 -24.00
C GLY A 15 77.35 -10.00 -24.67
N LYS A 16 76.64 -11.10 -24.97
CA LYS A 16 75.28 -11.03 -25.52
C LYS A 16 74.27 -10.63 -24.46
N GLU A 17 73.28 -9.85 -24.85
CA GLU A 17 72.17 -9.45 -23.99
C GLU A 17 70.94 -10.33 -24.21
N VAL A 18 70.28 -10.72 -23.11
CA VAL A 18 68.92 -11.27 -23.11
C VAL A 18 68.02 -10.29 -22.38
N LYS A 19 66.96 -9.83 -23.04
CA LYS A 19 65.98 -8.90 -22.47
C LYS A 19 64.72 -9.65 -22.04
N ILE A 20 64.38 -9.55 -20.77
CA ILE A 20 63.10 -10.00 -20.23
C ILE A 20 62.16 -8.78 -20.23
N ASN A 21 61.18 -8.82 -21.14
CA ASN A 21 60.16 -7.79 -21.27
C ASN A 21 58.86 -8.22 -20.59
N GLY A 22 57.93 -7.29 -20.41
CA GLY A 22 56.58 -7.58 -19.93
C GLY A 22 56.44 -7.72 -18.41
N LEU A 23 57.48 -7.35 -17.65
CA LEU A 23 57.34 -7.19 -16.20
C LEU A 23 56.37 -6.05 -15.93
N GLN A 24 55.39 -6.30 -15.06
CA GLN A 24 54.40 -5.32 -14.68
C GLN A 24 54.55 -4.97 -13.21
N ASP A 25 54.56 -3.68 -12.90
CA ASP A 25 54.46 -3.15 -11.54
C ASP A 25 53.25 -2.24 -11.49
N LYS A 26 52.09 -2.78 -11.07
CA LYS A 26 50.80 -2.10 -11.16
C LYS A 26 50.29 -1.81 -9.76
N TYR A 27 50.06 -0.54 -9.48
CA TYR A 27 49.58 -0.08 -8.18
C TYR A 27 48.63 1.10 -8.33
N VAL A 28 47.84 1.34 -7.28
CA VAL A 28 46.91 2.47 -7.22
C VAL A 28 47.67 3.75 -6.93
N THR A 29 47.47 4.77 -7.75
CA THR A 29 48.07 6.10 -7.58
C THR A 29 47.09 7.10 -6.98
N GLY A 30 45.79 6.84 -7.07
CA GLY A 30 44.77 7.69 -6.47
C GLY A 30 43.39 7.07 -6.47
N ALA A 31 42.53 7.62 -5.62
CA ALA A 31 41.11 7.33 -5.58
C ALA A 31 40.33 8.63 -5.38
N SER A 32 39.18 8.74 -6.05
CA SER A 32 38.25 9.85 -5.89
C SER A 32 36.83 9.34 -5.79
N LEU A 33 36.04 10.00 -4.94
CA LEU A 33 34.59 9.84 -4.88
C LEU A 33 33.97 11.19 -5.26
N ASP A 34 33.31 11.22 -6.42
CA ASP A 34 32.61 12.40 -6.92
C ASP A 34 31.30 11.96 -7.58
N GLY A 35 30.22 12.71 -7.34
CA GLY A 35 28.89 12.41 -7.89
C GLY A 35 28.46 10.95 -7.76
N ASN A 36 28.62 10.33 -6.58
CA ASN A 36 28.26 8.92 -6.31
C ASN A 36 29.06 7.88 -7.13
N LYS A 37 30.18 8.27 -7.72
CA LYS A 37 31.05 7.40 -8.49
C LYS A 37 32.43 7.31 -7.82
N LEU A 38 32.82 6.08 -7.47
CA LEU A 38 34.19 5.79 -7.02
C LEU A 38 35.05 5.51 -8.24
N THR A 39 36.12 6.28 -8.41
CA THR A 39 37.14 6.05 -9.45
C THR A 39 38.47 5.75 -8.78
N ILE A 40 39.04 4.59 -9.07
CA ILE A 40 40.37 4.18 -8.64
C ILE A 40 41.29 4.23 -9.85
N THR A 41 42.37 5.00 -9.78
CA THR A 41 43.33 5.18 -10.88
C THR A 41 44.62 4.43 -10.56
N ARG A 42 45.16 3.71 -11.55
CA ARG A 42 46.46 3.04 -11.48
C ARG A 42 47.59 3.90 -12.03
N ASN A 43 48.83 3.50 -11.77
CA ASN A 43 50.02 4.14 -12.32
C ASN A 43 50.09 4.13 -13.87
N ASP A 44 49.43 3.17 -14.50
CA ASP A 44 49.31 3.04 -15.96
C ASP A 44 48.05 3.67 -16.57
N ASP A 45 47.45 4.62 -15.87
CA ASP A 45 46.25 5.39 -16.28
C ASP A 45 44.96 4.56 -16.47
N GLN A 46 45.00 3.24 -16.21
CA GLN A 46 43.79 2.42 -16.15
C GLN A 46 42.94 2.79 -14.93
N LYS A 47 41.62 2.67 -15.08
CA LYS A 47 40.65 3.02 -14.05
C LYS A 47 39.74 1.85 -13.73
N PHE A 48 39.41 1.72 -12.45
CA PHE A 48 38.28 0.93 -11.99
C PHE A 48 37.21 1.89 -11.50
N GLU A 49 36.01 1.77 -12.04
CA GLU A 49 34.91 2.67 -11.75
C GLU A 49 33.73 1.88 -11.19
N VAL A 50 33.20 2.35 -10.07
CA VAL A 50 31.94 1.88 -9.49
C VAL A 50 30.99 3.06 -9.49
N ASP A 51 29.92 2.94 -10.27
CA ASP A 51 28.93 3.99 -10.48
C ASP A 51 27.65 3.73 -9.66
N ASN A 52 26.79 4.75 -9.53
CA ASN A 52 25.52 4.70 -8.81
C ASN A 52 25.64 4.18 -7.37
N ILE A 53 26.70 4.56 -6.67
CA ILE A 53 26.86 4.22 -5.25
C ILE A 53 25.78 4.97 -4.47
N ALA A 54 24.82 4.27 -3.89
CA ALA A 54 23.79 4.89 -3.07
C ALA A 54 24.43 5.63 -1.88
N THR A 55 24.07 6.89 -1.69
CA THR A 55 24.42 7.62 -0.45
C THR A 55 23.56 7.14 0.71
N THR A 56 23.94 7.50 1.93
CA THR A 56 23.07 7.32 3.10
C THR A 56 21.71 7.99 2.87
N ALA A 57 21.67 9.16 2.22
CA ALA A 57 20.43 9.86 1.88
C ALA A 57 19.57 9.08 0.87
N ASP A 58 20.19 8.38 -0.10
CA ASP A 58 19.49 7.50 -1.04
C ASP A 58 18.96 6.22 -0.40
N ILE A 59 19.40 5.89 0.82
CA ILE A 59 18.94 4.72 1.58
C ILE A 59 17.92 5.10 2.65
N VAL A 60 18.04 6.27 3.27
CA VAL A 60 17.20 6.68 4.41
C VAL A 60 16.29 7.89 4.14
N GLY A 61 16.46 8.56 2.99
CA GLY A 61 15.71 9.73 2.60
C GLY A 61 14.27 9.41 2.16
N GLU A 62 13.48 10.46 1.92
CA GLU A 62 12.06 10.33 1.53
C GLU A 62 11.85 9.48 0.28
N ASN A 63 12.79 9.54 -0.68
CA ASN A 63 12.75 8.74 -1.91
C ASN A 63 12.95 7.23 -1.66
N SER A 64 13.58 6.86 -0.54
CA SER A 64 13.88 5.47 -0.14
C SER A 64 12.78 4.90 0.77
N LYS A 65 11.98 5.77 1.38
CA LYS A 65 10.82 5.39 2.18
C LYS A 65 9.67 5.06 1.25
N VAL A 66 9.61 3.80 0.81
CA VAL A 66 8.40 3.25 0.19
C VAL A 66 7.27 3.45 1.19
N ASN A 67 6.35 4.36 0.85
CA ASN A 67 5.16 4.64 1.63
C ASN A 67 3.93 4.38 0.76
N LEU A 68 2.86 4.00 1.43
CA LEU A 68 1.54 3.83 0.83
C LEU A 68 0.62 4.90 1.39
N LYS A 69 -0.08 5.60 0.50
CA LYS A 69 -1.09 6.60 0.83
C LYS A 69 -2.47 6.01 0.56
N PHE A 70 -3.36 6.11 1.56
CA PHE A 70 -4.74 5.64 1.49
C PHE A 70 -5.69 6.80 1.80
N THR A 71 -6.70 7.00 0.97
CA THR A 71 -7.80 7.94 1.22
C THR A 71 -9.11 7.17 1.36
N GLY A 72 -9.99 7.67 2.22
CA GLY A 72 -11.40 7.26 2.21
C GLY A 72 -12.19 8.13 1.22
N ASP A 73 -13.44 8.40 1.56
CA ASP A 73 -14.29 9.35 0.81
C ASP A 73 -13.77 10.80 0.91
N ASP A 74 -13.09 11.15 2.01
CA ASP A 74 -12.33 12.38 2.11
C ASP A 74 -10.97 12.21 1.41
N THR A 75 -10.84 12.85 0.24
CA THR A 75 -9.63 12.82 -0.59
C THR A 75 -8.71 14.02 -0.35
N THR A 76 -8.95 14.81 0.69
CA THR A 76 -8.06 15.92 1.06
C THR A 76 -6.72 15.41 1.57
N GLU A 77 -5.72 16.28 1.60
CA GLU A 77 -4.40 15.92 2.13
C GLU A 77 -4.49 15.55 3.63
N ASP A 78 -5.31 16.26 4.40
CA ASP A 78 -5.54 15.97 5.82
C ASP A 78 -6.28 14.64 6.05
N GLY A 79 -7.13 14.22 5.10
CA GLY A 79 -7.78 12.90 5.10
C GLY A 79 -6.87 11.74 4.66
N THR A 80 -5.67 12.04 4.17
CA THR A 80 -4.75 11.02 3.63
C THR A 80 -3.98 10.30 4.74
N ILE A 81 -4.13 8.98 4.80
CA ILE A 81 -3.36 8.12 5.70
C ILE A 81 -2.09 7.66 4.99
N THR A 82 -0.93 8.08 5.49
CA THR A 82 0.38 7.61 4.98
C THR A 82 0.95 6.53 5.90
N LYS A 83 1.38 5.40 5.32
CA LYS A 83 2.04 4.29 6.04
C LYS A 83 3.40 3.99 5.45
N ILE A 84 4.40 3.91 6.31
CA ILE A 84 5.78 3.51 5.97
C ILE A 84 5.96 2.01 6.18
N ASN A 85 7.05 1.45 5.64
CA ASN A 85 7.42 0.06 5.87
C ASN A 85 7.46 -0.29 7.38
N GLY A 86 6.88 -1.42 7.75
CA GLY A 86 6.76 -1.88 9.14
C GLY A 86 5.62 -1.24 9.95
N ALA A 87 4.93 -0.22 9.42
CA ALA A 87 3.78 0.38 10.10
C ALA A 87 2.50 -0.45 9.90
N THR A 88 1.61 -0.44 10.90
CA THR A 88 0.29 -1.06 10.80
C THR A 88 -0.73 -0.09 10.21
N LEU A 89 -1.46 -0.52 9.17
CA LEU A 89 -2.69 0.12 8.71
C LEU A 89 -3.88 -0.51 9.44
N ASN A 90 -4.60 0.30 10.20
CA ASN A 90 -5.85 -0.12 10.83
C ASN A 90 -7.01 0.21 9.90
N ILE A 91 -7.83 -0.79 9.61
CA ILE A 91 -9.11 -0.63 8.90
C ILE A 91 -10.18 -1.05 9.90
N LEU A 92 -10.95 -0.08 10.38
CA LEU A 92 -11.92 -0.24 11.45
C LEU A 92 -13.33 -0.07 10.91
N GLY A 93 -14.30 -0.75 11.52
CA GLY A 93 -15.72 -0.54 11.24
C GLY A 93 -16.43 0.14 12.41
N GLY A 94 -17.41 1.00 12.09
CA GLY A 94 -18.53 1.37 12.95
C GLY A 94 -18.33 2.21 14.22
N THR A 95 -17.12 2.65 14.59
CA THR A 95 -16.81 3.74 15.56
C THR A 95 -15.28 3.81 15.79
N THR A 96 -14.80 4.72 16.64
CA THR A 96 -13.38 4.98 16.97
C THR A 96 -12.66 3.80 17.64
N GLU A 97 -13.36 2.75 18.09
CA GLU A 97 -12.78 1.58 18.77
C GLU A 97 -13.36 0.23 18.29
N PHE A 98 -12.51 -0.81 18.33
CA PHE A 98 -12.86 -2.17 17.92
C PHE A 98 -13.66 -2.88 19.03
N THR A 99 -14.99 -2.87 18.93
CA THR A 99 -15.86 -3.69 19.78
C THR A 99 -16.69 -4.66 18.93
N THR A 100 -17.14 -5.75 19.55
CA THR A 100 -18.02 -6.76 18.92
C THR A 100 -19.45 -6.25 18.68
N ALA A 101 -19.75 -4.98 18.99
CA ALA A 101 -21.11 -4.42 19.05
C ALA A 101 -21.46 -3.45 17.90
N ASN A 102 -20.70 -3.45 16.80
CA ASN A 102 -20.87 -2.49 15.71
C ASN A 102 -21.52 -3.09 14.45
N ASN A 103 -22.24 -2.28 13.68
CA ASN A 103 -22.94 -2.71 12.45
C ASN A 103 -22.01 -3.26 11.37
N ILE A 104 -20.78 -2.74 11.29
CA ILE A 104 -19.76 -3.17 10.33
C ILE A 104 -18.54 -3.61 11.14
N GLY A 105 -18.10 -4.84 10.93
CA GLY A 105 -16.86 -5.38 11.45
C GLY A 105 -15.86 -5.68 10.33
N VAL A 106 -14.57 -5.40 10.57
CA VAL A 106 -13.48 -5.79 9.67
C VAL A 106 -12.63 -6.83 10.40
N VAL A 107 -12.55 -8.04 9.85
CA VAL A 107 -11.83 -9.17 10.49
C VAL A 107 -10.89 -9.84 9.50
N LYS A 108 -9.78 -10.39 10.01
CA LYS A 108 -8.91 -11.27 9.22
C LYS A 108 -9.66 -12.56 8.91
N ASP A 109 -9.65 -12.97 7.65
CA ASP A 109 -10.14 -14.26 7.19
C ASP A 109 -9.17 -14.84 6.18
N GLY A 110 -8.38 -15.84 6.61
CA GLY A 110 -7.23 -16.30 5.83
C GLY A 110 -6.24 -15.16 5.58
N ASP A 111 -5.90 -14.93 4.30
CA ASP A 111 -4.98 -13.88 3.85
C ASP A 111 -5.72 -12.59 3.43
N ALA A 112 -7.02 -12.49 3.69
CA ALA A 112 -7.84 -11.33 3.36
C ALA A 112 -8.37 -10.62 4.62
N LEU A 113 -8.74 -9.35 4.44
CA LEU A 113 -9.64 -8.66 5.35
C LEU A 113 -11.07 -8.80 4.81
N ARG A 114 -11.99 -9.30 5.65
CA ARG A 114 -13.41 -9.37 5.31
C ARG A 114 -14.18 -8.32 6.07
N VAL A 115 -14.94 -7.52 5.33
CA VAL A 115 -15.95 -6.62 5.87
C VAL A 115 -17.24 -7.42 6.08
N LYS A 116 -17.78 -7.39 7.29
CA LYS A 116 -18.98 -8.11 7.70
C LYS A 116 -20.02 -7.13 8.23
N LEU A 117 -21.27 -7.35 7.86
CA LEU A 117 -22.40 -6.73 8.54
C LEU A 117 -22.77 -7.57 9.77
N ALA A 118 -23.17 -6.91 10.85
CA ALA A 118 -23.76 -7.58 11.99
C ALA A 118 -25.08 -8.26 11.60
N LYS A 119 -25.44 -9.35 12.31
CA LYS A 119 -26.72 -10.05 12.08
C LYS A 119 -27.90 -9.10 12.30
N ASP A 120 -27.82 -8.32 13.38
CA ASP A 120 -28.77 -7.29 13.73
C ASP A 120 -28.09 -5.92 13.57
N ILE A 121 -28.72 -5.00 12.87
CA ILE A 121 -28.18 -3.67 12.59
C ILE A 121 -28.83 -2.66 13.55
N ASN A 122 -28.02 -2.03 14.40
CA ASN A 122 -28.47 -0.98 15.31
C ASN A 122 -28.32 0.40 14.64
N MET A 123 -29.44 1.05 14.34
CA MET A 123 -29.45 2.27 13.52
C MET A 123 -29.55 3.57 14.31
N GLY A 124 -29.81 3.54 15.63
CA GLY A 124 -30.14 4.77 16.36
C GLY A 124 -31.29 5.54 15.68
N ASN A 125 -31.05 6.79 15.31
CA ASN A 125 -31.96 7.63 14.52
C ASN A 125 -31.73 7.58 12.99
N GLY A 126 -30.78 6.75 12.54
CA GLY A 126 -30.52 6.50 11.13
C GLY A 126 -31.62 5.66 10.47
N SER A 127 -31.67 5.69 9.15
CA SER A 127 -32.64 4.94 8.35
C SER A 127 -31.96 4.03 7.34
N VAL A 128 -32.65 2.94 6.97
CA VAL A 128 -32.31 2.10 5.82
C VAL A 128 -33.49 2.12 4.86
N THR A 129 -33.18 2.44 3.60
CA THR A 129 -34.14 2.32 2.50
C THR A 129 -33.97 0.96 1.85
N PHE A 130 -35.03 0.17 1.83
CA PHE A 130 -35.07 -1.09 1.09
C PHE A 130 -35.69 -0.84 -0.28
N ALA A 131 -35.00 -1.20 -1.36
CA ALA A 131 -35.58 -1.14 -2.70
C ALA A 131 -36.68 -2.20 -2.90
N ASN A 132 -36.48 -3.42 -2.36
CA ASN A 132 -37.41 -4.55 -2.46
C ASN A 132 -37.42 -5.36 -1.15
N ALA A 133 -38.16 -4.92 -0.13
CA ALA A 133 -38.26 -5.69 1.11
C ALA A 133 -39.02 -7.00 0.89
N LYS A 134 -38.56 -8.06 1.56
CA LYS A 134 -39.21 -9.38 1.54
C LYS A 134 -39.37 -9.89 2.96
N ASP A 135 -40.41 -10.68 3.18
CA ASP A 135 -40.58 -11.41 4.45
C ASP A 135 -39.58 -12.59 4.56
N ALA A 136 -39.62 -13.28 5.71
CA ALA A 136 -38.75 -14.43 5.98
C ALA A 136 -38.96 -15.62 5.01
N THR A 137 -40.07 -15.65 4.29
CA THR A 137 -40.40 -16.69 3.30
C THR A 137 -40.13 -16.26 1.86
N GLY A 138 -39.73 -15.00 1.63
CA GLY A 138 -39.37 -14.44 0.33
C GLY A 138 -40.48 -13.70 -0.41
N ASN A 139 -41.66 -13.51 0.19
CA ASN A 139 -42.73 -12.74 -0.43
C ASN A 139 -42.39 -11.25 -0.41
N THR A 140 -42.71 -10.54 -1.50
CA THR A 140 -42.49 -9.11 -1.60
C THR A 140 -43.42 -8.37 -0.65
N LEU A 141 -42.86 -7.44 0.13
CA LEU A 141 -43.61 -6.53 0.97
C LEU A 141 -43.87 -5.22 0.21
N VAL A 142 -44.99 -4.58 0.53
CA VAL A 142 -45.34 -3.24 0.04
C VAL A 142 -45.04 -2.22 1.12
N GLN A 143 -44.43 -1.10 0.74
CA GLN A 143 -44.19 0.00 1.67
C GLN A 143 -45.45 0.85 1.78
N GLY A 144 -45.94 1.05 3.00
CA GLY A 144 -47.01 1.98 3.29
C GLY A 144 -46.54 3.44 3.26
N GLN A 145 -47.47 4.37 3.17
CA GLN A 145 -47.28 5.81 3.35
C GLN A 145 -46.68 6.19 4.72
N ASP A 146 -46.77 5.32 5.72
CA ASP A 146 -46.17 5.47 7.04
C ASP A 146 -44.70 4.99 7.10
N GLY A 147 -44.17 4.54 5.96
CA GLY A 147 -42.81 4.03 5.82
C GLY A 147 -42.60 2.59 6.30
N LYS A 148 -43.63 1.95 6.88
CA LYS A 148 -43.58 0.54 7.31
C LYS A 148 -43.82 -0.41 6.14
N TRP A 149 -43.42 -1.65 6.33
CA TRP A 149 -43.56 -2.71 5.33
C TRP A 149 -44.68 -3.66 5.71
N TYR A 150 -45.57 -3.91 4.75
CA TYR A 150 -46.76 -4.75 4.92
C TYR A 150 -46.74 -5.87 3.89
N SER A 151 -47.37 -7.00 4.21
CA SER A 151 -47.51 -8.11 3.25
C SER A 151 -48.43 -7.76 2.09
N ASP A 152 -49.45 -6.93 2.35
CA ASP A 152 -50.44 -6.52 1.36
C ASP A 152 -51.17 -5.26 1.86
N LEU A 153 -51.36 -4.29 0.95
CA LEU A 153 -52.15 -3.07 1.17
C LEU A 153 -53.21 -2.88 0.06
N THR A 154 -53.46 -3.94 -0.73
CA THR A 154 -54.50 -3.92 -1.76
C THR A 154 -55.85 -3.59 -1.12
N ASP A 155 -56.55 -2.63 -1.71
CA ASP A 155 -57.86 -2.12 -1.27
C ASP A 155 -57.89 -1.58 0.18
N ALA A 156 -56.73 -1.27 0.77
CA ALA A 156 -56.62 -0.64 2.07
C ALA A 156 -56.66 0.89 1.97
N THR A 157 -57.34 1.53 2.91
CA THR A 157 -57.36 3.00 3.07
C THR A 157 -56.49 3.39 4.26
N TYR A 158 -55.58 4.36 4.09
CA TYR A 158 -54.71 4.85 5.15
C TYR A 158 -55.36 5.99 5.94
N ASP A 159 -55.46 5.84 7.26
CA ASP A 159 -55.81 6.91 8.20
C ASP A 159 -54.54 7.50 8.81
N ALA A 160 -54.15 8.69 8.34
CA ALA A 160 -52.96 9.40 8.81
C ALA A 160 -53.06 9.90 10.27
N THR A 161 -54.27 10.06 10.82
CA THR A 161 -54.47 10.52 12.20
C THR A 161 -54.13 9.41 13.19
N ASN A 162 -54.54 8.19 12.87
CA ASN A 162 -54.34 7.03 13.73
C ASN A 162 -53.13 6.17 13.30
N ASN A 163 -52.56 6.44 12.13
CA ASN A 163 -51.45 5.69 11.53
C ASN A 163 -51.81 4.19 11.32
N VAL A 164 -53.00 3.95 10.75
CA VAL A 164 -53.60 2.62 10.56
C VAL A 164 -54.14 2.49 9.13
N TYR A 165 -54.04 1.29 8.57
CA TYR A 165 -54.71 0.92 7.32
C TYR A 165 -55.99 0.16 7.63
N THR A 166 -57.03 0.34 6.83
CA THR A 166 -58.28 -0.43 6.97
C THR A 166 -58.75 -0.91 5.60
N LYS A 167 -59.02 -2.21 5.49
CA LYS A 167 -59.56 -2.83 4.28
C LYS A 167 -61.08 -2.71 4.26
N ALA A 168 -61.66 -2.88 3.07
CA ALA A 168 -63.12 -2.78 2.87
C ALA A 168 -63.94 -3.81 3.69
N ASP A 169 -63.30 -4.90 4.16
CA ASP A 169 -63.89 -5.91 5.04
C ASP A 169 -63.84 -5.52 6.54
N GLY A 170 -63.29 -4.34 6.86
CA GLY A 170 -63.15 -3.85 8.23
C GLY A 170 -61.93 -4.38 8.98
N ASN A 171 -61.08 -5.19 8.34
CA ASN A 171 -59.83 -5.63 8.94
C ASN A 171 -58.77 -4.51 8.87
N THR A 172 -58.00 -4.39 9.95
CA THR A 172 -56.88 -3.44 10.11
C THR A 172 -55.54 -4.15 10.05
#